data_AF-A0A9E5FEW7-F1
#
_entry.id   AF-A0A9E5FEW7-F1
#
_cell.length_a   1.000
_cell.length_b   1.000
_cell.length_c   1.000
_cell.angle_alpha   90.00
_cell.angle_beta   90.00
_cell.angle_gamma   90.00
#
_symmetry.space_group_name_H-M   'P 1'
#
loop_
_entity.id
_entity.type
_entity.pdbx_description
1 polymer ?
#
loop_
_entity_poly.entity_id
_entity_poly.type
_entity_poly.pdbx_seq_one_letter_code
_entity_poly.pdbx_strand_id
1 'polypeptide(L)'
;MLYQSEARPQNWRAVAIFNDRPEQLLFLGLSCQQVRTGLAASFFETFDEEERAQITSIALQRWTGTPDSGKWLQTGTVSIPEARVLATVA
;
A
#
# COMPACT_ATOMS: atom_id res chain seq x y z
N MET A 1 -16.79 -10.14 -20.88
CA MET A 1 -15.80 -9.45 -20.03
C MET A 1 -16.07 -7.96 -20.12
N LEU A 2 -16.41 -7.29 -19.02
CA LEU A 2 -16.51 -5.83 -18.97
C LEU A 2 -15.09 -5.29 -18.70
N TYR A 3 -14.51 -4.57 -19.66
CA TYR A 3 -13.20 -3.95 -19.45
C TYR A 3 -13.40 -2.63 -18.70
N GLN A 4 -13.04 -2.59 -17.42
CA GLN A 4 -12.99 -1.33 -16.68
C GLN A 4 -11.71 -0.59 -17.06
N SER A 5 -11.84 0.45 -17.88
CA SER A 5 -10.73 1.35 -18.20
C SER A 5 -10.69 2.49 -17.17
N GLU A 6 -9.64 2.54 -16.37
CA GLU A 6 -9.33 3.75 -15.62
C GLU A 6 -8.76 4.82 -16.54
N ALA A 7 -9.18 6.07 -16.37
CA ALA A 7 -8.67 7.19 -17.19
C ALA A 7 -7.17 7.45 -16.97
N ARG A 8 -6.62 6.99 -15.84
CA ARG A 8 -5.20 7.12 -15.50
C ARG A 8 -4.71 5.82 -14.86
N PRO A 9 -3.46 5.42 -15.12
CA PRO A 9 -2.89 4.23 -14.51
C PRO A 9 -2.61 4.43 -13.01
N GLN A 10 -2.86 3.39 -12.21
CA GLN A 10 -2.50 3.34 -10.79
C GLN A 10 -1.01 3.07 -10.62
N ASN A 11 -0.21 4.11 -10.73
CA ASN A 11 1.26 4.02 -10.72
C ASN A 11 1.87 4.13 -9.32
N TRP A 12 1.09 4.06 -8.25
CA TRP A 12 1.58 4.14 -6.88
C TRP A 12 1.09 2.96 -6.07
N ARG A 13 1.97 2.36 -5.27
CA ARG A 13 1.60 1.28 -4.36
C ARG A 13 2.26 1.40 -3.00
N ALA A 14 1.60 0.85 -1.99
CA ALA A 14 2.20 0.54 -0.69
C ALA A 14 2.38 -0.97 -0.57
N VAL A 15 3.53 -1.39 -0.04
CA VAL A 15 3.87 -2.80 0.15
C VAL A 15 4.36 -3.01 1.57
N ALA A 16 3.79 -3.99 2.26
CA ALA A 16 4.26 -4.44 3.57
C ALA A 16 5.51 -5.30 3.41
N ILE A 17 6.55 -4.98 4.17
CA ILE A 17 7.81 -5.72 4.21
C ILE A 17 7.82 -6.58 5.47
N PHE A 18 8.12 -7.87 5.28
CA PHE A 18 8.27 -8.86 6.34
C PHE A 18 9.71 -9.37 6.36
N ASN A 19 10.16 -9.93 7.48
CA ASN A 19 11.50 -10.51 7.58
C ASN A 19 11.57 -11.97 7.13
N ASP A 20 10.46 -12.70 7.27
CA ASP A 20 10.36 -14.15 7.14
C ASP A 20 9.60 -14.60 5.89
N ARG A 21 8.90 -13.68 5.22
CA ARG A 21 8.05 -13.96 4.07
C ARG A 21 8.16 -12.88 2.97
N PRO A 22 7.69 -13.17 1.75
CA PRO A 22 7.66 -12.18 0.67
C PRO A 22 6.84 -10.94 1.03
N GLU A 23 7.19 -9.82 0.39
CA GLU A 23 6.45 -8.57 0.52
C GLU A 23 4.99 -8.73 0.06
N GLN A 24 4.05 -8.02 0.70
CA GLN A 24 2.62 -8.09 0.36
C GLN A 24 2.06 -6.72 -0.04
N LEU A 25 1.29 -6.69 -1.13
CA LEU A 25 0.63 -5.48 -1.60
C LEU A 25 -0.46 -5.06 -0.61
N LEU A 26 -0.39 -3.81 -0.14
CA LEU A 26 -1.38 -3.22 0.77
C LEU A 26 -2.40 -2.37 0.02
N PHE A 27 -1.91 -1.51 -0.87
CA PHE A 27 -2.76 -0.55 -1.56
C PHE A 27 -2.15 -0.18 -2.90
N LEU A 28 -2.99 -0.05 -3.94
CA LEU A 28 -2.63 0.43 -5.27
C LEU A 28 -3.49 1.66 -5.60
N GLY A 29 -2.88 2.72 -6.12
CA GLY A 29 -3.58 3.98 -6.35
C GLY A 29 -2.94 4.88 -7.41
N LEU A 30 -3.65 5.94 -7.77
CA LEU A 30 -3.27 6.90 -8.81
C LEU A 30 -2.20 7.88 -8.34
N SER A 31 -2.07 8.09 -7.03
CA SER A 31 -1.14 9.06 -6.45
C SER A 31 -0.60 8.62 -5.09
N CYS A 32 0.57 9.15 -4.70
CA CYS A 32 1.14 8.99 -3.36
C CYS A 32 0.13 9.38 -2.26
N GLN A 33 -0.61 10.48 -2.44
CA GLN A 33 -1.60 10.94 -1.47
C GLN A 33 -2.74 9.93 -1.31
N GLN A 34 -3.28 9.42 -2.42
CA GLN A 34 -4.33 8.41 -2.39
C GLN A 34 -3.86 7.14 -1.67
N VAL A 35 -2.65 6.67 -1.97
CA VAL A 35 -2.05 5.51 -1.27
C VAL A 35 -1.97 5.79 0.22
N ARG A 36 -1.46 6.94 0.65
CA ARG A 36 -1.36 7.31 2.07
C ARG A 36 -2.72 7.39 2.77
N THR A 37 -3.74 7.90 2.09
CA THR A 37 -5.11 7.98 2.64
C THR A 37 -5.76 6.61 2.78
N GLY A 38 -5.58 5.71 1.81
CA GLY A 38 -6.18 4.37 1.83
C GLY A 38 -5.38 3.35 2.65
N LEU A 39 -4.09 3.61 2.91
CA LEU A 39 -3.17 2.67 3.53
C LEU A 39 -3.68 2.11 4.85
N ALA A 40 -4.13 2.96 5.76
CA ALA A 40 -4.48 2.55 7.12
C ALA A 40 -5.69 1.61 7.13
N ALA A 41 -6.74 1.93 6.35
CA ALA A 41 -7.92 1.08 6.24
C ALA A 41 -7.55 -0.29 5.67
N SER A 42 -6.87 -0.33 4.52
CA SER A 42 -6.47 -1.60 3.90
C SER A 42 -5.50 -2.42 4.76
N PHE A 43 -4.64 -1.76 5.55
CA PHE A 43 -3.75 -2.43 6.50
C PHE A 43 -4.52 -3.20 7.58
N PHE A 44 -5.53 -2.58 8.20
CA PHE A 44 -6.35 -3.25 9.23
C PHE A 44 -7.37 -4.23 8.68
N GLU A 45 -7.79 -4.06 7.42
CA GLU A 45 -8.68 -5.01 6.74
C GLU A 45 -7.95 -6.27 6.26
N THR A 46 -6.68 -6.13 5.87
CA THR A 46 -5.91 -7.22 5.25
C THR A 46 -5.16 -8.07 6.27
N PHE A 47 -4.64 -7.45 7.34
CA PHE A 47 -3.78 -8.12 8.30
C PHE A 47 -4.43 -8.23 9.68
N ASP A 48 -4.37 -9.42 10.25
CA ASP A 48 -4.73 -9.63 11.65
C ASP A 48 -3.65 -9.07 12.61
N GLU A 49 -3.83 -9.24 13.92
CA GLU A 49 -2.88 -8.75 14.91
C GLU A 49 -1.51 -9.42 14.86
N GLU A 50 -1.47 -10.72 14.59
CA GLU A 50 -0.22 -11.49 14.54
C GLU A 50 0.60 -11.08 13.32
N GLU A 51 -0.04 -10.94 12.16
CA GLU A 51 0.61 -10.49 10.94
C GLU A 51 1.12 -9.06 11.03
N ARG A 52 0.35 -8.15 11.64
CA ARG A 52 0.76 -6.75 11.85
C ARG A 52 2.04 -6.65 12.68
N ALA A 53 2.24 -7.54 13.65
CA ALA A 53 3.43 -7.57 14.48
C ALA A 53 4.70 -8.04 13.72
N GLN A 54 4.55 -8.75 12.60
CA GLN A 54 5.67 -9.22 11.78
C GLN A 54 6.11 -8.21 10.71
N ILE A 55 5.31 -7.15 10.47
CA ILE A 55 5.64 -6.12 9.48
C ILE A 55 6.75 -5.23 10.03
N THR A 56 7.84 -5.09 9.29
CA THR A 56 8.98 -4.28 9.70
C THR A 56 8.95 -2.87 9.14
N SER A 57 8.37 -2.71 7.95
CA SER A 57 8.19 -1.41 7.32
C SER A 57 7.14 -1.48 6.21
N ILE A 58 6.65 -0.31 5.80
CA ILE A 58 5.80 -0.17 4.61
C ILE A 58 6.55 0.67 3.58
N ALA A 59 6.84 0.06 2.43
CA ALA A 59 7.50 0.72 1.31
C ALA A 59 6.47 1.40 0.40
N LEU A 60 6.70 2.69 0.12
CA LEU A 60 5.94 3.43 -0.89
C LEU A 60 6.69 3.38 -2.21
N GLN A 61 6.07 2.78 -3.22
CA GLN A 61 6.69 2.55 -4.51
C GLN A 61 5.90 3.22 -5.63
N ARG A 62 6.61 3.68 -6.66
CA ARG A 62 6.05 4.27 -7.87
C ARG A 62 6.50 3.49 -9.10
N TRP A 63 5.56 3.16 -9.98
CA TRP A 63 5.89 2.62 -11.29
C TRP A 63 6.62 3.67 -12.11
N THR A 64 7.78 3.29 -12.63
CA THR A 64 8.64 4.15 -13.44
C THR A 64 9.04 3.41 -14.71
N GLY A 65 8.86 4.06 -15.86
CA GLY A 65 9.07 3.47 -17.18
C GLY A 65 7.77 3.43 -17.98
N THR A 66 7.78 2.65 -19.06
CA THR A 66 6.58 2.42 -19.87
C THR A 66 5.61 1.48 -19.15
N PRO A 67 4.32 1.45 -19.53
CA PRO A 67 3.34 0.57 -18.89
C PRO A 67 3.70 -0.93 -18.96
N ASP A 68 4.39 -1.35 -20.01
CA ASP A 68 4.73 -2.74 -20.33
C ASP A 68 6.13 -3.17 -19.84
N SER A 69 7.05 -2.23 -19.65
CA SER A 69 8.47 -2.52 -19.35
C SER A 69 9.03 -1.68 -18.18
N GLY A 70 8.16 -1.10 -17.36
CA GLY A 70 8.57 -0.34 -16.18
C GLY A 70 8.94 -1.22 -14.97
N LYS A 71 9.24 -0.54 -13.88
CA LYS A 71 9.54 -1.17 -12.59
C LYS A 71 8.99 -0.35 -11.44
N TRP A 72 8.67 -1.03 -10.35
CA TRP A 72 8.34 -0.40 -9.08
C TRP A 72 9.62 0.09 -8.40
N LEU A 73 9.74 1.40 -8.21
CA LEU A 73 10.85 2.01 -7.50
C LEU A 73 10.38 2.53 -6.15
N GLN A 74 11.12 2.19 -5.08
CA GLN A 74 10.88 2.74 -3.76
C GLN A 74 11.18 4.24 -3.74
N THR A 75 10.19 5.01 -3.37
CA THR A 75 10.26 6.48 -3.23
C THR A 75 10.40 6.92 -1.79
N GLY A 76 10.04 6.05 -0.84
CA GLY A 76 10.15 6.29 0.60
C GLY A 76 9.49 5.17 1.40
N THR A 77 9.46 5.35 2.71
CA THR A 77 8.75 4.49 3.65
C THR A 77 7.66 5.28 4.38
N VAL A 78 6.66 4.57 4.88
CA VAL A 78 5.57 5.14 5.69
C VAL A 78 5.57 4.43 7.05
N SER A 79 5.24 5.16 8.11
CA SER A 79 5.05 4.60 9.43
C SER A 79 3.97 3.52 9.39
N ILE A 80 4.20 2.43 10.12
CA ILE A 80 3.21 1.38 10.30
C ILE A 80 2.00 1.99 11.04
N PRO A 81 0.77 1.84 10.53
CA PRO A 81 -0.42 2.32 11.22
C PRO A 81 -0.53 1.68 12.60
N GLU A 82 -0.48 2.50 13.65
CA GLU A 82 -0.75 2.05 15.00
C GLU A 82 -2.26 2.00 15.23
N ALA A 83 -2.71 1.02 16.02
CA ALA A 83 -4.08 0.97 16.52
C ALA A 83 -4.29 2.05 17.60
N ARG A 84 -4.03 3.32 17.28
CA ARG A 84 -4.47 4.42 18.12
C ARG A 84 -5.98 4.51 17.91
N VAL A 85 -6.71 4.06 18.94
CA VAL A 85 -8.18 3.99 19.05
C VAL A 85 -8.89 4.84 17.99
N LEU A 86 -9.60 4.19 17.06
CA LEU A 86 -10.58 4.79 16.13
C LEU A 86 -11.80 5.35 16.91
N ALA A 87 -11.57 6.06 18.01
CA ALA A 87 -12.58 6.74 18.81
C ALA A 87 -12.44 8.24 18.62
N THR A 88 -12.80 8.74 17.44
CA THR A 88 -13.47 10.04 17.37
C THR A 88 -14.29 10.09 16.07
N VAL A 89 -15.50 10.62 16.21
CA VAL A 89 -16.53 10.87 15.19
C VAL A 89 -17.48 9.70 14.92
N ALA A 90 -18.35 9.46 15.93
CA ALA A 90 -19.75 9.14 15.70
C ALA A 90 -20.59 10.41 15.93
#